data_AF-I6YBJ0-F1
#
_entry.id   AF-I6YBJ0-F1
#
_cell.length_a   1.000
_cell.length_b   1.000
_cell.length_c   1.000
_cell.angle_alpha   90.00
_cell.angle_beta   90.00
_cell.angle_gamma   90.00
#
_symmetry.space_group_name_H-M   'P 1'
#
loop_
_entity.id
_entity.type
_entity.pdbx_description
1 polymer ?
#
loop_
_entity_poly.entity_id
_entity_poly.type
_entity_poly.pdbx_seq_one_letter_code
_entity_poly.pdbx_strand_id
1 'polypeptide(L)'
;MAVSPIIKAFQIFSGLGAVAVTPFTPSFFRKIEEIRVPWGGRQVNDDYREEPAVKEQSNSKNIMHEAVKIIESKDGNKEGEKRCFWLFSKTKWSELFICFNTTKLNSLTLFHYTWRGQELNEVTEINYRGATSLKMKFANQKTKDIPYYLRASFAWLRRDRDASLIPKTHCSIKPIDSSRNYQLTCQVGAGRHTETVSPELPNKT
;
A
#
# COMPACT_ATOMS: atom_id res chain seq x y z
N MET A 1 33.55 -29.00 26.29
CA MET A 1 32.50 -28.17 26.93
C MET A 1 33.17 -27.29 27.96
N ALA A 2 32.93 -25.98 27.90
CA ALA A 2 32.91 -25.01 29.00
C ALA A 2 33.28 -23.63 28.44
N VAL A 3 32.26 -22.76 28.37
CA VAL A 3 32.35 -21.36 27.97
C VAL A 3 32.45 -20.53 29.25
N SER A 4 33.44 -19.63 29.35
CA SER A 4 33.32 -18.36 30.10
C SER A 4 34.59 -17.55 29.88
N PRO A 5 34.45 -16.27 29.48
CA PRO A 5 34.88 -15.25 30.43
C PRO A 5 33.90 -14.08 30.55
N ILE A 6 33.48 -13.86 31.80
CA ILE A 6 33.58 -12.59 32.54
C ILE A 6 33.03 -11.35 31.80
N ILE A 7 31.73 -11.09 32.01
CA ILE A 7 31.12 -9.78 31.76
C ILE A 7 31.40 -8.85 32.94
N LYS A 8 31.74 -7.62 32.57
CA LYS A 8 32.23 -6.51 33.37
C LYS A 8 31.24 -6.03 34.43
N ALA A 9 31.80 -5.80 35.62
CA ALA A 9 31.56 -4.74 36.59
C ALA A 9 30.28 -3.91 36.50
N PHE A 10 29.49 -3.94 37.57
CA PHE A 10 28.82 -2.76 38.12
C PHE A 10 29.12 -2.69 39.62
N GLN A 11 29.99 -1.77 40.02
CA GLN A 11 30.12 -1.34 41.41
C GLN A 11 28.93 -0.44 41.72
N ILE A 12 28.04 -0.90 42.59
CA ILE A 12 26.96 -0.09 43.15
C ILE A 12 27.56 0.69 44.31
N PHE A 13 27.64 2.02 44.19
CA PHE A 13 27.91 2.89 45.32
C PHE A 13 26.60 3.10 46.10
N SER A 14 26.52 2.47 47.26
CA SER A 14 25.49 2.72 48.27
C SER A 14 25.77 4.05 48.95
N GLY A 15 25.26 5.14 48.38
CA GLY A 15 25.22 6.46 49.02
C GLY A 15 23.86 6.72 49.64
N LEU A 16 23.81 6.79 50.97
CA LEU A 16 22.65 7.19 51.76
C LEU A 16 22.11 8.56 51.28
N GLY A 17 20.96 8.53 50.61
CA GLY A 17 20.14 9.71 50.35
C GLY A 17 18.69 9.28 50.45
N ALA A 18 18.01 9.71 51.52
CA ALA A 18 16.58 9.54 51.67
C ALA A 18 15.86 10.37 50.58
N VAL A 19 15.62 9.78 49.43
CA VAL A 19 14.72 10.35 48.42
C VAL A 19 13.32 9.83 48.75
N ALA A 20 12.48 10.69 49.30
CA ALA A 20 11.07 10.43 49.47
C ALA A 20 10.47 10.17 48.09
N VAL A 21 10.23 8.90 47.78
CA VAL A 21 9.47 8.51 46.58
C VAL A 21 8.02 8.80 46.90
N THR A 22 7.52 9.98 46.55
CA THR A 22 6.07 10.19 46.52
C THR A 22 5.52 9.29 45.43
N PRO A 23 4.64 8.32 45.71
CA PRO A 23 3.96 7.61 44.65
C PRO A 23 3.09 8.64 43.93
N PHE A 24 3.43 8.92 42.66
CA PHE A 24 2.51 9.53 41.72
C PHE A 24 1.33 8.54 41.58
N THR A 25 0.31 8.74 42.41
CA THR A 25 -1.01 8.17 42.18
C THR A 25 -1.67 9.11 41.18
N PRO A 26 -1.81 8.74 39.89
CA PRO A 26 -2.62 9.52 38.99
C PRO A 26 -4.05 9.46 39.52
N SER A 27 -4.52 10.56 40.10
CA SER A 27 -5.91 10.75 40.48
C SER A 27 -6.75 10.79 39.21
N PHE A 28 -7.18 9.62 38.73
CA PHE A 28 -8.21 9.47 37.71
C PHE A 28 -9.59 9.73 38.33
N PHE A 29 -9.84 10.95 38.77
CA PHE A 29 -11.21 11.46 38.89
C PHE A 29 -11.57 12.12 37.55
N ARG A 30 -11.91 11.29 36.55
CA ARG A 30 -12.65 11.78 35.38
C ARG A 30 -14.13 11.56 35.64
N LYS A 31 -14.84 12.68 35.71
CA LYS A 31 -16.30 12.77 35.69
C LYS A 31 -16.78 12.08 34.41
N ILE A 32 -17.38 10.90 34.53
CA ILE A 32 -18.04 10.20 33.43
C ILE A 32 -19.34 10.97 33.17
N GLU A 33 -19.34 11.87 32.19
CA GLU A 33 -20.60 12.35 31.65
C GLU A 33 -21.17 11.26 30.74
N GLU A 34 -22.16 10.55 31.30
CA GLU A 34 -22.89 9.47 30.66
C GLU A 34 -23.82 10.07 29.58
N ILE A 35 -23.31 10.26 28.35
CA ILE A 35 -24.17 10.60 27.22
C ILE A 35 -24.95 9.33 26.83
N ARG A 36 -26.18 9.22 27.34
CA ARG A 36 -27.11 8.14 26.98
C ARG A 36 -27.63 8.35 25.56
N VAL A 37 -27.04 7.65 24.60
CA VAL A 37 -27.60 7.54 23.24
C VAL A 37 -28.64 6.41 23.25
N PRO A 38 -29.90 6.65 22.81
CA PRO A 38 -30.98 5.69 22.92
C PRO A 38 -30.96 4.71 21.74
N TRP A 39 -29.95 3.84 21.67
CA TRP A 39 -30.02 2.51 21.04
C TRP A 39 -28.64 1.86 20.94
N GLY A 40 -28.48 0.71 21.60
CA GLY A 40 -27.48 -0.31 21.26
C GLY A 40 -26.02 0.09 21.50
N GLY A 41 -25.57 0.05 22.75
CA GLY A 41 -24.21 0.37 23.16
C GLY A 41 -23.14 -0.49 22.49
N ARG A 42 -22.43 0.09 21.52
CA ARG A 42 -21.01 -0.20 21.30
C ARG A 42 -20.21 0.80 22.13
N GLN A 43 -19.45 0.31 23.11
CA GLN A 43 -18.40 1.11 23.73
C GLN A 43 -17.31 1.34 22.67
N VAL A 44 -17.24 2.56 22.14
CA VAL A 44 -16.07 3.02 21.38
C VAL A 44 -15.12 3.59 22.42
N ASN A 45 -14.04 2.87 22.70
CA ASN A 45 -12.93 3.42 23.46
C ASN A 45 -12.14 4.33 22.51
N ASP A 46 -12.33 5.65 22.61
CA ASP A 46 -11.54 6.64 21.87
C ASP A 46 -10.16 6.78 22.53
N ASP A 47 -9.35 5.72 22.42
CA ASP A 47 -7.91 5.81 22.60
C ASP A 47 -7.34 6.48 21.34
N TYR A 48 -7.46 7.80 21.27
CA TYR A 48 -6.63 8.62 20.36
C TYR A 48 -5.19 8.57 20.86
N ARG A 49 -4.53 7.43 20.60
CA ARG A 49 -3.09 7.33 20.59
C ARG A 49 -2.64 7.99 19.28
N GLU A 50 -2.05 9.18 19.36
CA GLU A 50 -1.26 9.69 18.24
C GLU A 50 -0.16 8.66 17.96
N GLU A 51 -0.36 7.83 16.94
CA GLU A 51 0.70 6.98 16.40
C GLU A 51 1.81 7.92 15.91
N PRO A 52 3.08 7.65 16.27
CA PRO A 52 4.18 8.43 15.75
C PRO A 52 4.13 8.36 14.22
N ALA A 53 4.12 9.53 13.56
CA ALA A 53 4.18 9.64 12.12
C ALA A 53 5.43 8.90 11.61
N VAL A 54 5.24 7.66 11.17
CA VAL A 54 6.29 6.87 10.52
C VAL A 54 6.65 7.61 9.24
N LYS A 55 7.91 8.04 9.13
CA LYS A 55 8.47 8.62 7.91
C LYS A 55 8.51 7.53 6.83
N GLU A 56 7.39 7.31 6.15
CA GLU A 56 7.19 6.22 5.17
C GLU A 56 7.78 6.50 3.76
N GLN A 57 8.50 7.61 3.56
CA GLN A 57 8.73 8.16 2.22
C GLN A 57 10.07 7.81 1.54
N SER A 58 11.02 7.09 2.15
CA SER A 58 12.31 6.84 1.48
C SER A 58 12.37 5.57 0.63
N ASN A 59 11.58 4.54 0.93
CA ASN A 59 11.68 3.25 0.23
C ASN A 59 10.80 3.15 -1.04
N SER A 60 9.70 3.90 -1.12
CA SER A 60 8.75 3.83 -2.23
C SER A 60 9.40 4.13 -3.60
N LYS A 61 10.32 5.10 -3.64
CA LYS A 61 11.03 5.49 -4.88
C LYS A 61 11.91 4.37 -5.44
N ASN A 62 12.45 3.52 -4.58
CA ASN A 62 13.33 2.43 -5.02
C ASN A 62 12.53 1.32 -5.74
N ILE A 63 11.32 1.05 -5.28
CA ILE A 63 10.48 -0.06 -5.80
C ILE A 63 9.96 0.24 -7.20
N MET A 64 9.56 1.48 -7.50
CA MET A 64 9.14 1.85 -8.86
C MET A 64 10.31 1.73 -9.84
N HIS A 65 11.53 2.03 -9.42
CA HIS A 65 12.71 1.85 -10.25
C HIS A 65 13.02 0.37 -10.52
N GLU A 66 12.84 -0.49 -9.52
CA GLU A 66 12.93 -1.94 -9.69
C GLU A 66 11.88 -2.47 -10.68
N ALA A 67 10.63 -1.99 -10.59
CA ALA A 67 9.58 -2.32 -11.54
C ALA A 67 9.91 -1.90 -12.98
N VAL A 68 10.52 -0.72 -13.16
CA VAL A 68 11.00 -0.25 -14.46
C VAL A 68 12.07 -1.18 -15.02
N LYS A 69 13.03 -1.63 -14.21
CA LYS A 69 14.04 -2.63 -14.63
C LYS A 69 13.40 -3.96 -15.08
N ILE A 70 12.32 -4.39 -14.41
CA ILE A 70 11.57 -5.59 -14.80
C ILE A 70 10.93 -5.38 -16.18
N ILE A 71 10.35 -4.22 -16.46
CA ILE A 71 9.76 -3.92 -17.77
C ILE A 71 10.85 -3.86 -18.85
N GLU A 72 11.96 -3.16 -18.58
CA GLU A 72 13.07 -3.02 -19.53
C GLU A 72 13.71 -4.36 -19.90
N SER A 73 13.84 -5.27 -18.94
CA SER A 73 14.37 -6.61 -19.20
C SER A 73 13.42 -7.48 -20.02
N LYS A 74 12.10 -7.28 -19.92
CA LYS A 74 11.08 -8.04 -20.68
C LYS A 74 10.87 -7.55 -22.10
N ASP A 75 10.75 -6.24 -22.27
CA ASP A 75 10.43 -5.67 -23.59
C ASP A 75 11.66 -5.63 -24.50
N GLY A 76 12.87 -5.82 -23.96
CA GLY A 76 14.15 -5.72 -24.68
C GLY A 76 14.42 -4.34 -25.28
N ASN A 77 13.47 -3.42 -25.14
CA ASN A 77 13.45 -2.13 -25.79
C ASN A 77 13.73 -1.04 -24.76
N LYS A 78 14.86 -0.35 -24.95
CA LYS A 78 15.25 0.80 -24.14
C LYS A 78 14.56 2.09 -24.59
N GLU A 79 13.88 2.09 -25.73
CA GLU A 79 13.23 3.27 -26.30
C GLU A 79 11.98 3.67 -25.51
N GLY A 80 11.89 4.96 -25.22
CA GLY A 80 10.78 5.57 -24.50
C GLY A 80 11.00 5.70 -23.00
N GLU A 81 10.45 6.78 -22.44
CA GLU A 81 10.50 7.06 -21.02
C GLU A 81 9.47 6.18 -20.31
N LYS A 82 9.89 5.47 -19.27
CA LYS A 82 8.98 4.68 -18.44
C LYS A 82 8.55 5.51 -17.26
N ARG A 83 7.26 5.48 -16.97
CA ARG A 83 6.68 6.20 -15.83
C ARG A 83 5.79 5.28 -15.02
N CYS A 84 5.69 5.57 -13.73
CA CYS A 84 4.88 4.79 -12.80
C CYS A 84 3.99 5.70 -11.94
N PHE A 85 2.88 5.16 -11.46
CA PHE A 85 2.01 5.85 -10.49
C PHE A 85 1.32 4.85 -9.58
N TRP A 86 1.14 5.23 -8.32
CA TRP A 86 0.33 4.46 -7.38
C TRP A 86 -1.15 4.52 -7.78
N LEU A 87 -1.78 3.36 -7.85
CA LEU A 87 -3.23 3.26 -7.93
C LEU A 87 -3.83 3.54 -6.56
N PHE A 88 -4.95 4.25 -6.55
CA PHE A 88 -5.70 4.53 -5.31
C PHE A 88 -4.85 5.26 -4.26
N SER A 89 -4.00 6.18 -4.72
CA SER A 89 -3.06 6.96 -3.89
C SER A 89 -3.71 7.77 -2.76
N LYS A 90 -5.04 7.98 -2.83
CA LYS A 90 -5.82 8.56 -1.73
C LYS A 90 -5.84 7.68 -0.47
N THR A 91 -5.52 6.40 -0.60
CA THR A 91 -5.40 5.49 0.52
C THR A 91 -3.99 5.52 1.09
N LYS A 92 -3.87 5.56 2.43
CA LYS A 92 -2.58 5.55 3.13
C LYS A 92 -1.71 4.31 2.82
N TRP A 93 -2.28 3.28 2.22
CA TRP A 93 -1.69 1.95 2.03
C TRP A 93 -1.58 1.65 0.54
N SER A 94 -0.72 2.41 -0.14
CA SER A 94 -0.49 2.25 -1.57
C SER A 94 0.34 0.99 -1.82
N GLU A 95 -0.34 -0.12 -2.16
CA GLU A 95 0.31 -1.40 -2.49
C GLU A 95 0.26 -1.74 -3.99
N LEU A 96 -0.57 -1.04 -4.77
CA LEU A 96 -0.72 -1.30 -6.21
C LEU A 96 -0.25 -0.09 -6.99
N PHE A 97 0.54 -0.31 -8.03
CA PHE A 97 0.98 0.75 -8.92
C PHE A 97 1.09 0.23 -10.35
N ILE A 98 0.87 1.13 -11.31
CA ILE A 98 1.00 0.84 -12.73
C ILE A 98 2.25 1.54 -13.25
N CYS A 99 2.99 0.83 -14.09
CA CYS A 99 4.07 1.40 -14.89
C CYS A 99 3.74 1.24 -16.37
N PHE A 100 4.16 2.22 -17.19
CA PHE A 100 3.94 2.22 -18.63
C PHE A 100 5.05 2.95 -19.37
N ASN A 101 5.16 2.69 -20.67
CA ASN A 101 6.08 3.38 -21.57
C ASN A 101 5.34 4.54 -22.25
N THR A 102 5.91 5.75 -22.19
CA THR A 102 5.29 6.95 -22.79
C THR A 102 5.19 6.88 -24.31
N THR A 103 6.03 6.08 -24.98
CA THR A 103 5.95 5.87 -26.44
C THR A 103 4.92 4.80 -26.80
N LYS A 104 4.67 3.84 -25.90
CA LYS A 104 3.72 2.73 -26.06
C LYS A 104 2.67 2.76 -24.96
N LEU A 105 1.71 3.68 -25.07
CA LEU A 105 0.67 3.87 -24.05
C LEU A 105 -0.26 2.66 -23.83
N ASN A 106 -0.20 1.65 -24.71
CA ASN A 106 -0.98 0.43 -24.55
C ASN A 106 -0.27 -0.65 -23.68
N SER A 107 1.01 -0.44 -23.31
CA SER A 107 1.77 -1.41 -22.49
C SER A 107 1.72 -1.03 -21.01
N LEU A 108 0.57 -1.24 -20.38
CA LEU A 108 0.40 -1.04 -18.94
C LEU A 108 0.78 -2.31 -18.18
N THR A 109 1.66 -2.18 -17.20
CA THR A 109 2.04 -3.27 -16.30
C THR A 109 1.65 -2.93 -14.88
N LEU A 110 0.81 -3.76 -14.27
CA LEU A 110 0.36 -3.60 -12.88
C LEU A 110 1.30 -4.37 -11.96
N PHE A 111 1.70 -3.73 -10.87
CA PHE A 111 2.51 -4.33 -9.83
C PHE A 111 1.80 -4.28 -8.48
N HIS A 112 2.04 -5.32 -7.68
CA HIS A 112 1.70 -5.38 -6.26
C HIS A 112 2.99 -5.37 -5.44
N TYR A 113 3.10 -4.40 -4.55
CA TYR A 113 4.19 -4.27 -3.60
C TYR A 113 3.68 -4.49 -2.18
N THR A 114 4.37 -5.35 -1.43
CA THR A 114 4.09 -5.54 -0.01
C THR A 114 5.22 -4.95 0.82
N TRP A 115 4.92 -3.93 1.62
CA TRP A 115 5.95 -3.30 2.46
C TRP A 115 6.52 -4.25 3.52
N ARG A 116 5.69 -5.15 4.06
CA ARG A 116 6.09 -6.13 5.08
C ARG A 116 7.05 -7.20 4.55
N GLY A 117 6.83 -7.65 3.32
CA GLY A 117 7.66 -8.66 2.67
C GLY A 117 8.77 -8.07 1.80
N GLN A 118 8.70 -6.77 1.53
CA GLN A 118 9.48 -6.08 0.49
C GLN A 118 9.40 -6.80 -0.87
N GLU A 119 8.28 -7.48 -1.14
CA GLU A 119 8.10 -8.25 -2.36
C GLU A 119 7.40 -7.39 -3.43
N LEU A 120 7.98 -7.38 -4.62
CA LEU A 120 7.41 -6.78 -5.82
C LEU A 120 6.97 -7.88 -6.80
N ASN A 121 5.68 -7.93 -7.12
CA ASN A 121 5.11 -8.93 -8.03
C ASN A 121 4.34 -8.27 -9.16
N GLU A 122 4.57 -8.66 -10.41
CA GLU A 122 3.71 -8.28 -11.53
C GLU A 122 2.37 -9.01 -11.42
N VAL A 123 1.28 -8.25 -11.48
CA VAL A 123 -0.09 -8.74 -11.52
C VAL A 123 -0.51 -8.95 -12.96
N THR A 124 -0.78 -10.20 -13.32
CA THR A 124 -1.22 -10.58 -14.67
C THR A 124 -2.74 -10.53 -14.82
N GLU A 125 -3.46 -10.78 -13.73
CA GLU A 125 -4.92 -10.88 -13.74
C GLU A 125 -5.49 -10.54 -12.36
N ILE A 126 -6.62 -9.84 -12.34
CA ILE A 126 -7.45 -9.65 -11.15
C ILE A 126 -8.81 -10.28 -11.43
N ASN A 127 -9.09 -11.39 -10.76
CA ASN A 127 -10.32 -12.14 -10.92
C ASN A 127 -11.32 -11.80 -9.82
N TYR A 128 -12.52 -11.45 -10.24
CA TYR A 128 -13.69 -11.35 -9.39
C TYR A 128 -14.58 -12.56 -9.64
N ARG A 129 -14.80 -13.39 -8.63
CA ARG A 129 -15.74 -14.53 -8.68
C ARG A 129 -16.75 -14.39 -7.56
N GLY A 130 -17.99 -14.05 -7.91
CA GLY A 130 -19.09 -13.89 -6.95
C GLY A 130 -18.86 -12.76 -5.93
N ALA A 131 -19.68 -12.70 -4.88
CA ALA A 131 -19.76 -11.52 -4.01
C ALA A 131 -18.52 -11.21 -3.14
N THR A 132 -17.66 -12.20 -2.89
CA THR A 132 -16.64 -12.10 -1.81
C THR A 132 -15.21 -12.38 -2.25
N SER A 133 -15.00 -12.99 -3.43
CA SER A 133 -13.66 -13.42 -3.85
C SER A 133 -13.11 -12.50 -4.94
N LEU A 134 -12.15 -11.67 -4.53
CA LEU A 134 -11.36 -10.82 -5.42
C LEU A 134 -9.90 -11.21 -5.24
N LYS A 135 -9.33 -11.84 -6.27
CA LYS A 135 -8.00 -12.43 -6.24
C LYS A 135 -7.13 -11.82 -7.31
N MET A 136 -5.89 -11.53 -6.98
CA MET A 136 -4.84 -11.21 -7.95
C MET A 136 -4.02 -12.45 -8.25
N LYS A 137 -3.71 -12.63 -9.52
CA LYS A 137 -2.79 -13.63 -10.04
C LYS A 137 -1.50 -12.93 -10.46
N PHE A 138 -0.37 -13.48 -10.04
CA PHE A 138 0.94 -12.93 -10.34
C PHE A 138 1.57 -13.64 -11.55
N ALA A 139 2.60 -13.03 -12.13
CA ALA A 139 3.36 -13.60 -13.25
C ALA A 139 3.98 -14.98 -12.91
N ASN A 140 4.31 -15.22 -11.64
CA ASN A 140 4.78 -16.52 -11.14
C ASN A 140 3.65 -17.55 -10.88
N GLN A 141 2.44 -17.31 -11.39
CA GLN A 141 1.24 -18.13 -11.23
C GLN A 141 0.68 -18.23 -9.79
N LYS A 142 1.34 -17.61 -8.79
CA LYS A 142 0.78 -17.53 -7.44
C LYS A 142 -0.47 -16.65 -7.45
N THR A 143 -1.43 -16.99 -6.60
CA THR A 143 -2.64 -16.21 -6.39
C THR A 143 -2.70 -15.69 -4.97
N LYS A 144 -3.22 -14.48 -4.79
CA LYS A 144 -3.38 -13.83 -3.49
C LYS A 144 -4.70 -13.09 -3.46
N ASP A 145 -5.36 -13.07 -2.31
CA ASP A 145 -6.56 -12.25 -2.13
C ASP A 145 -6.18 -10.77 -2.14
N ILE A 146 -7.02 -9.95 -2.78
CA ILE A 146 -6.88 -8.49 -2.70
C ILE A 146 -7.21 -8.05 -1.26
N PRO A 147 -6.32 -7.27 -0.62
CA PRO A 147 -6.53 -6.75 0.72
C PRO A 147 -7.89 -6.07 0.86
N TYR A 148 -8.54 -6.28 2.01
CA TYR A 148 -9.91 -5.84 2.23
C TYR A 148 -10.11 -4.34 1.91
N TYR A 149 -9.16 -3.50 2.33
CA TYR A 149 -9.21 -2.05 2.13
C TYR A 149 -9.10 -1.62 0.65
N LEU A 150 -8.56 -2.46 -0.24
CA LEU A 150 -8.52 -2.21 -1.69
C LEU A 150 -9.75 -2.73 -2.42
N ARG A 151 -10.57 -3.60 -1.81
CA ARG A 151 -11.73 -4.21 -2.49
C ARG A 151 -12.76 -3.19 -2.97
N ALA A 152 -12.92 -2.08 -2.25
CA ALA A 152 -13.82 -1.01 -2.64
C ALA A 152 -13.37 -0.31 -3.93
N SER A 153 -12.06 -0.17 -4.14
CA SER A 153 -11.49 0.42 -5.36
C SER A 153 -11.76 -0.42 -6.61
N PHE A 154 -12.04 -1.71 -6.43
CA PHE A 154 -12.45 -2.65 -7.49
C PHE A 154 -13.95 -2.91 -7.53
N ALA A 155 -14.77 -2.12 -6.83
CA ALA A 155 -16.23 -2.33 -6.82
C ALA A 155 -16.87 -2.26 -8.21
N TRP A 156 -16.26 -1.55 -9.14
CA TRP A 156 -16.70 -1.45 -10.53
C TRP A 156 -16.60 -2.77 -11.31
N LEU A 157 -15.70 -3.69 -10.92
CA LEU A 157 -15.60 -5.04 -11.51
C LEU A 157 -16.79 -5.91 -11.14
N ARG A 158 -17.53 -5.57 -10.08
CA ARG A 158 -18.65 -6.39 -9.57
C ARG A 158 -19.87 -6.41 -10.48
N ARG A 159 -19.91 -5.55 -11.51
CA ARG A 159 -21.03 -5.49 -12.46
C ARG A 159 -21.17 -6.77 -13.27
N ASP A 160 -20.08 -7.50 -13.47
CA ASP A 160 -20.06 -8.79 -14.14
C ASP A 160 -19.66 -9.88 -13.12
N ARG A 161 -20.48 -10.95 -13.00
CA ARG A 161 -20.34 -11.95 -11.91
C ARG A 161 -19.03 -12.74 -11.93
N ASP A 162 -18.41 -12.82 -13.10
CA ASP A 162 -17.16 -13.55 -13.36
C ASP A 162 -16.17 -12.68 -14.16
N ALA A 163 -16.07 -11.40 -13.78
CA ALA A 163 -15.13 -10.47 -14.39
C ALA A 163 -13.67 -10.87 -14.12
N SER A 164 -12.87 -10.85 -15.19
CA SER A 164 -11.41 -10.89 -15.11
C SER A 164 -10.84 -9.59 -15.67
N LEU A 165 -10.06 -8.89 -14.85
CA LEU A 165 -9.29 -7.74 -15.26
C LEU A 165 -7.86 -8.18 -15.63
N ILE A 166 -7.52 -8.11 -16.91
CA ILE A 166 -6.17 -8.30 -17.42
C ILE A 166 -5.63 -6.90 -17.74
N PRO A 167 -4.74 -6.32 -16.92
CA PRO A 167 -4.33 -4.92 -17.06
C PRO A 167 -3.83 -4.54 -18.45
N LYS A 168 -3.10 -5.46 -19.12
CA LYS A 168 -2.54 -5.25 -20.47
C LYS A 168 -3.60 -5.10 -21.56
N THR A 169 -4.76 -5.72 -21.43
CA THR A 169 -5.81 -5.73 -22.47
C THR A 169 -7.00 -4.86 -22.10
N HIS A 170 -7.27 -4.72 -20.80
CA HIS A 170 -8.48 -4.05 -20.30
C HIS A 170 -8.22 -2.63 -19.84
N CYS A 171 -6.97 -2.23 -19.63
CA CYS A 171 -6.63 -0.85 -19.29
C CYS A 171 -5.95 -0.14 -20.46
N SER A 172 -6.20 1.15 -20.56
CA SER A 172 -5.54 2.06 -21.49
C SER A 172 -5.24 3.37 -20.78
N ILE A 173 -4.17 4.04 -21.19
CA ILE A 173 -3.81 5.35 -20.66
C ILE A 173 -3.68 6.34 -21.82
N LYS A 174 -4.18 7.56 -21.63
CA LYS A 174 -4.10 8.63 -22.63
C LYS A 174 -3.61 9.92 -21.97
N PRO A 175 -2.78 10.73 -22.63
CA PRO A 175 -2.41 12.04 -22.11
C PRO A 175 -3.66 12.93 -22.03
N ILE A 176 -3.75 13.76 -20.99
CA ILE A 176 -4.77 14.80 -20.89
C ILE A 176 -4.11 16.11 -21.30
N ASP A 177 -4.41 16.57 -22.51
CA ASP A 177 -3.93 17.84 -23.08
C ASP A 177 -2.40 18.00 -23.00
N SER A 178 -1.91 19.25 -22.89
CA SER A 178 -0.50 19.58 -22.68
C SER A 178 -0.03 19.42 -21.22
N SER A 179 -0.81 18.74 -20.38
CA SER A 179 -0.47 18.53 -18.98
C SER A 179 0.46 17.32 -18.80
N ARG A 180 1.11 17.22 -17.63
CA ARG A 180 1.84 16.00 -17.22
C ARG A 180 0.91 14.88 -16.73
N ASN A 181 -0.41 15.09 -16.79
CA ASN A 181 -1.40 14.17 -16.29
C ASN A 181 -1.93 13.27 -17.42
N TYR A 182 -2.41 12.09 -17.00
CA TYR A 182 -2.94 11.09 -17.89
C TYR A 182 -4.29 10.61 -17.39
N GLN A 183 -5.14 10.17 -18.32
CA GLN A 183 -6.39 9.51 -18.00
C GLN A 183 -6.19 8.01 -18.13
N LEU A 184 -6.20 7.30 -17.01
CA LEU A 184 -6.28 5.85 -16.97
C LEU A 184 -7.74 5.44 -17.16
N THR A 185 -8.02 4.52 -18.07
CA THR A 185 -9.34 3.88 -18.22
C THR A 185 -9.18 2.37 -18.25
N CYS A 186 -9.83 1.69 -17.33
CA CYS A 186 -9.95 0.22 -17.32
C CYS A 186 -11.41 -0.17 -17.56
N GLN A 187 -11.64 -1.14 -18.44
CA GLN A 187 -12.97 -1.62 -18.80
C GLN A 187 -13.01 -3.15 -18.91
N VAL A 188 -14.00 -3.76 -18.26
CA VAL A 188 -14.27 -5.20 -18.29
C VAL A 188 -15.79 -5.35 -18.39
N GLY A 189 -16.28 -5.89 -19.51
CA GLY A 189 -17.72 -5.99 -19.78
C GLY A 189 -18.45 -4.65 -19.61
N ALA A 190 -19.42 -4.60 -18.69
CA ALA A 190 -20.17 -3.39 -18.35
C ALA A 190 -19.52 -2.55 -17.22
N GLY A 191 -18.48 -3.10 -16.58
CA GLY A 191 -17.66 -2.41 -15.60
C GLY A 191 -16.67 -1.44 -16.26
N ARG A 192 -16.64 -0.19 -15.81
CA ARG A 192 -15.67 0.82 -16.25
C ARG A 192 -15.16 1.63 -15.06
N HIS A 193 -13.86 1.87 -15.05
CA HIS A 193 -13.17 2.74 -14.12
C HIS A 193 -12.30 3.72 -14.90
N THR A 194 -12.42 5.00 -14.57
CA THR A 194 -11.60 6.06 -15.14
C THR A 194 -11.06 6.94 -14.02
N GLU A 195 -9.76 7.21 -14.05
CA GLU A 195 -9.08 8.05 -13.06
C GLU A 195 -8.05 8.94 -13.77
N THR A 196 -7.90 10.17 -13.26
CA THR A 196 -6.79 11.05 -13.67
C THR A 196 -5.60 10.78 -12.78
N VAL A 197 -4.46 10.50 -13.38
CA VAL A 197 -3.24 10.09 -12.70
C VAL A 197 -2.08 11.01 -13.08
N SER A 198 -1.19 11.26 -12.11
CA SER A 198 0.01 12.07 -12.28
C SER A 198 1.23 11.17 -12.10
N PRO A 199 1.77 10.61 -13.20
CA PRO A 199 2.91 9.70 -13.13
C PRO A 199 4.18 10.37 -12.61
N GLU A 200 4.86 9.65 -11.74
CA GLU A 200 6.17 10.02 -11.23
C GLU A 200 7.25 9.55 -12.19
N LEU A 201 8.30 10.37 -12.30
CA LEU A 201 9.53 9.96 -12.97
C LEU A 201 10.32 9.06 -12.03
N PRO A 202 10.74 7.86 -12.45
CA PRO A 202 11.76 7.13 -11.72
C PRO A 202 13.02 7.99 -11.78
N ASN A 203 13.44 8.57 -10.64
CA ASN A 203 14.64 9.41 -10.59
C ASN A 203 15.83 8.63 -11.17
N LYS A 204 16.54 9.22 -12.13
CA LYS A 204 17.84 8.73 -12.58
C LYS A 204 18.83 8.92 -11.43
N THR A 205 19.09 7.87 -10.67
CA THR A 205 20.27 7.75 -9.79
C THR A 205 21.46 7.32 -10.59
#